data_AF-A0A5J4KPI1-F1
#
_entry.id   AF-A0A5J4KPI1-F1
#
_cell.length_a   1.000
_cell.length_b   1.000
_cell.length_c   1.000
_cell.angle_alpha   90.00
_cell.angle_beta   90.00
_cell.angle_gamma   90.00
#
_symmetry.space_group_name_H-M   'P 1'
#
loop_
_entity.id
_entity.type
_entity.pdbx_description
1 polymer ?
#
loop_
_entity_poly.entity_id
_entity_poly.type
_entity_poly.pdbx_seq_one_letter_code
_entity_poly.pdbx_strand_id
1 'polypeptide(L)'
;MRGRRERELESLSQSEGSLGATIRSWRRYREMTVTELAIRAGFGKNGRGYISKIEHQHIKHLGEDALVAIAHALDLVQEDLQQSRLPAPRESYAPGKEALDHAIAGCKAWLKVYQQDDMLLDRARMHLKLAELYWERRKRAEQQDERDTLLESALASIEQVLPVFREKAPDSYQEAQGLHTLIEREQYRKELDDAIAGCKALLSISHQEERPLDWARTHARLAQLYRDRASHAEQAEERPGWLEKALQSIDQALPLFRGHAPVSYTQAQHMRGEVIAAREETLRSPF
;
A
#
# COMPACT_ATOMS: atom_id res chain seq x y z
N MET A 1 -17.04 35.82 39.90
CA MET A 1 -17.11 34.35 40.03
C MET A 1 -17.20 33.72 38.65
N ARG A 2 -16.54 32.58 38.45
CA ARG A 2 -16.44 31.78 37.22
C ARG A 2 -17.77 31.10 36.82
N GLY A 3 -17.98 30.86 35.53
CA GLY A 3 -18.93 29.86 35.00
C GLY A 3 -19.39 30.19 33.56
N ARG A 4 -18.64 29.89 32.49
CA ARG A 4 -18.44 28.61 31.78
C ARG A 4 -19.38 28.45 30.55
N ARG A 5 -18.78 28.68 29.36
CA ARG A 5 -18.97 28.09 28.02
C ARG A 5 -20.35 28.07 27.35
N GLU A 6 -20.39 28.73 26.19
CA GLU A 6 -20.85 28.21 24.88
C GLU A 6 -21.97 27.16 24.90
N ARG A 7 -23.15 27.57 24.44
CA ARG A 7 -23.97 26.80 23.48
C ARG A 7 -24.68 27.78 22.55
N GLU A 8 -23.96 28.22 21.52
CA GLU A 8 -24.60 28.39 20.23
C GLU A 8 -24.99 26.98 19.75
N LEU A 9 -26.23 26.84 19.30
CA LEU A 9 -26.72 25.93 18.25
C LEU A 9 -28.20 25.66 18.51
N GLU A 10 -29.05 26.34 17.75
CA GLU A 10 -30.29 25.78 17.22
C GLU A 10 -30.83 26.75 16.16
N SER A 11 -30.21 26.76 14.98
CA SER A 11 -30.83 27.32 13.78
C SER A 11 -31.52 26.20 13.00
N LEU A 12 -32.84 26.22 13.07
CA LEU A 12 -33.86 25.58 12.25
C LEU A 12 -33.41 25.04 10.87
N SER A 13 -33.64 23.73 10.70
CA SER A 13 -33.92 22.95 9.47
C SER A 13 -33.54 23.53 8.10
N GLN A 14 -32.44 23.03 7.53
CA GLN A 14 -32.11 23.16 6.10
C GLN A 14 -32.46 21.93 5.23
N SER A 15 -33.20 20.93 5.74
CA SER A 15 -33.32 19.61 5.08
C SER A 15 -34.55 19.37 4.19
N GLU A 16 -35.49 20.31 4.02
CA GLU A 16 -36.75 19.98 3.33
C GLU A 16 -36.68 20.05 1.78
N GLY A 17 -35.63 20.64 1.21
CA GLY A 17 -35.48 20.79 -0.25
C GLY A 17 -34.39 19.94 -0.90
N SER A 18 -33.54 19.26 -0.13
CA SER A 18 -32.30 18.66 -0.66
C SER A 18 -32.41 17.18 -1.02
N LEU A 19 -33.40 16.43 -0.51
CA LEU A 19 -33.43 14.96 -0.60
C LEU A 19 -33.32 14.43 -2.03
N GLY A 20 -34.09 14.98 -2.98
CA GLY A 20 -34.00 14.58 -4.40
C GLY A 20 -32.63 14.86 -5.02
N ALA A 21 -32.01 15.98 -4.66
CA ALA A 21 -30.66 16.33 -5.09
C ALA A 21 -29.61 15.40 -4.46
N THR A 22 -29.77 15.06 -3.18
CA THR A 22 -28.91 14.10 -2.46
C THR A 22 -28.98 12.71 -3.11
N ILE A 23 -30.18 12.20 -3.40
CA ILE A 23 -30.38 10.92 -4.11
C ILE A 23 -29.68 10.93 -5.47
N ARG A 24 -29.84 12.02 -6.25
CA ARG A 24 -29.19 12.18 -7.55
C ARG A 24 -27.67 12.17 -7.45
N SER A 25 -27.10 12.89 -6.49
CA SER A 25 -25.65 12.97 -6.28
C SER A 25 -25.06 11.60 -5.91
N TRP A 26 -25.68 10.88 -4.98
CA TRP A 26 -25.24 9.53 -4.59
C TRP A 26 -25.38 8.51 -5.70
N ARG A 27 -26.45 8.61 -6.51
CA ARG A 27 -26.60 7.75 -7.70
C ARG A 27 -25.47 7.98 -8.70
N ARG A 28 -25.13 9.25 -8.98
CA ARG A 28 -24.04 9.60 -9.90
C ARG A 28 -22.67 9.17 -9.39
N TYR A 29 -22.41 9.32 -8.09
CA TYR A 29 -21.18 8.84 -7.46
C TYR A 29 -20.97 7.34 -7.66
N ARG A 30 -22.05 6.55 -7.67
CA ARG A 30 -22.02 5.11 -7.95
C ARG A 30 -22.13 4.74 -9.43
N GLU A 31 -22.07 5.72 -10.32
CA GLU A 31 -22.20 5.54 -11.77
C GLU A 31 -23.49 4.81 -12.19
N MET A 32 -24.54 4.84 -11.35
CA MET A 32 -25.78 4.14 -11.61
C MET A 32 -26.69 4.96 -12.54
N THR A 33 -27.35 4.29 -13.49
CA THR A 33 -28.45 4.89 -14.25
C THR A 33 -29.71 5.04 -13.38
N VAL A 34 -30.62 5.94 -13.77
CA VAL A 34 -31.92 6.11 -13.07
C VAL A 34 -32.71 4.78 -13.07
N THR A 35 -32.58 4.01 -14.15
CA THR A 35 -33.21 2.70 -14.30
C THR A 35 -32.62 1.66 -13.36
N GLU A 36 -31.29 1.62 -13.23
CA GLU A 36 -30.61 0.73 -12.27
C GLU A 36 -31.00 1.01 -10.83
N LEU A 37 -31.07 2.30 -10.44
CA LEU A 37 -31.54 2.67 -9.11
C LEU A 37 -32.98 2.21 -8.88
N ALA A 38 -33.86 2.39 -9.87
CA ALA A 38 -35.25 1.95 -9.78
C ALA A 38 -35.39 0.42 -9.63
N ILE A 39 -34.60 -0.35 -10.37
CA ILE A 39 -34.58 -1.81 -10.27
C ILE A 39 -34.06 -2.25 -8.90
N ARG A 40 -32.93 -1.69 -8.46
CA ARG A 40 -32.29 -2.05 -7.18
C ARG A 40 -33.12 -1.65 -5.96
N ALA A 41 -33.89 -0.58 -6.05
CA ALA A 41 -34.84 -0.14 -5.03
C ALA A 41 -36.19 -0.88 -5.09
N GLY A 42 -36.34 -1.92 -5.94
CA GLY A 42 -37.56 -2.72 -6.00
C GLY A 42 -38.74 -2.10 -6.76
N PHE A 43 -38.56 -0.93 -7.39
CA PHE A 43 -39.60 -0.29 -8.21
C PHE A 43 -39.70 -0.85 -9.63
N GLY A 44 -38.80 -1.76 -10.00
CA GLY A 44 -38.76 -2.42 -11.31
C GLY A 44 -38.40 -1.48 -12.47
N LYS A 45 -38.47 -2.00 -13.70
CA LYS A 45 -38.08 -1.27 -14.93
C LYS A 45 -38.95 -0.02 -15.18
N ASN A 46 -40.19 -0.03 -14.72
CA ASN A 46 -41.13 1.09 -14.86
C ASN A 46 -40.94 2.18 -13.78
N GLY A 47 -40.13 1.91 -12.75
CA GLY A 47 -39.87 2.83 -11.64
C GLY A 47 -38.95 4.01 -11.99
N ARG A 48 -38.34 4.04 -13.18
CA ARG A 48 -37.47 5.14 -13.65
C ARG A 48 -38.16 6.51 -13.54
N GLY A 49 -39.43 6.60 -13.94
CA GLY A 49 -40.19 7.85 -13.89
C GLY A 49 -40.42 8.33 -12.46
N TYR A 50 -40.58 7.40 -11.52
CA TYR A 50 -40.75 7.69 -10.10
C TYR A 50 -39.45 8.25 -9.50
N ILE A 51 -38.31 7.59 -9.72
CA ILE A 51 -36.99 8.10 -9.30
C ILE A 51 -36.69 9.46 -9.92
N SER A 52 -36.98 9.65 -11.21
CA SER A 52 -36.75 10.94 -11.88
C SER A 52 -37.55 12.08 -11.25
N LYS A 53 -38.83 11.84 -10.91
CA LYS A 53 -39.67 12.82 -10.21
C LYS A 53 -39.14 13.16 -8.82
N ILE A 54 -38.61 12.18 -8.09
CA ILE A 54 -37.94 12.39 -6.80
C ILE A 54 -36.70 13.27 -6.99
N GLU A 55 -35.81 12.92 -7.91
CA GLU A 55 -34.55 13.64 -8.13
C GLU A 55 -34.78 15.11 -8.52
N HIS A 56 -35.81 15.39 -9.32
CA HIS A 56 -36.17 16.74 -9.77
C HIS A 56 -37.10 17.48 -8.82
N GLN A 57 -37.27 17.00 -7.57
CA GLN A 57 -38.09 17.63 -6.53
C GLN A 57 -39.58 17.74 -6.87
N HIS A 58 -40.08 16.96 -7.83
CA HIS A 58 -41.52 16.86 -8.10
C HIS A 58 -42.24 16.04 -7.03
N ILE A 59 -41.50 15.20 -6.29
CA ILE A 59 -41.97 14.47 -5.10
C ILE A 59 -41.14 14.96 -3.91
N LYS A 60 -41.77 15.74 -3.03
CA LYS A 60 -41.11 16.37 -1.87
C LYS A 60 -41.08 15.46 -0.63
N HIS A 61 -42.07 14.57 -0.50
CA HIS A 61 -42.19 13.64 0.62
C HIS A 61 -42.18 12.21 0.08
N LEU A 62 -41.20 11.42 0.51
CA LEU A 62 -41.16 9.99 0.26
C LEU A 62 -41.77 9.26 1.46
N GLY A 63 -42.55 8.21 1.18
CA GLY A 63 -42.94 7.27 2.22
C GLY A 63 -41.71 6.55 2.78
N GLU A 64 -41.80 6.12 4.03
CA GLU A 64 -40.70 5.47 4.76
C GLU A 64 -40.16 4.25 4.00
N ASP A 65 -41.03 3.38 3.49
CA ASP A 65 -40.64 2.20 2.69
C ASP A 65 -39.84 2.57 1.43
N ALA A 66 -40.25 3.64 0.73
CA ALA A 66 -39.57 4.10 -0.46
C ALA A 66 -38.21 4.74 -0.13
N LEU A 67 -38.14 5.45 0.99
CA LEU A 67 -36.90 6.05 1.47
C LEU A 67 -35.89 4.97 1.89
N VAL A 68 -36.33 3.96 2.64
CA VAL A 68 -35.53 2.79 3.02
C VAL A 68 -35.04 2.03 1.79
N ALA A 69 -35.94 1.75 0.84
CA ALA A 69 -35.58 1.03 -0.38
C ALA A 69 -34.53 1.78 -1.22
N ILE A 70 -34.66 3.11 -1.34
CA ILE A 70 -33.69 3.95 -2.05
C ILE A 70 -32.37 4.04 -1.26
N ALA A 71 -32.41 4.20 0.07
CA ALA A 71 -31.21 4.21 0.90
C ALA A 71 -30.44 2.88 0.78
N HIS A 72 -31.14 1.74 0.86
CA HIS A 72 -30.54 0.42 0.69
C HIS A 72 -29.98 0.21 -0.72
N ALA A 73 -30.71 0.61 -1.77
CA ALA A 73 -30.22 0.55 -3.15
C ALA A 73 -29.01 1.45 -3.40
N LEU A 74 -28.89 2.52 -2.62
CA LEU A 74 -27.74 3.40 -2.56
C LEU A 74 -26.81 3.02 -1.41
N ASP A 75 -26.74 1.80 -0.89
CA ASP A 75 -25.79 1.39 0.18
C ASP A 75 -25.58 2.44 1.30
N LEU A 76 -26.65 3.14 1.68
CA LEU A 76 -26.68 4.22 2.66
C LEU A 76 -27.55 3.81 3.85
N VAL A 77 -27.34 4.48 4.98
CA VAL A 77 -28.27 4.43 6.10
C VAL A 77 -29.40 5.43 5.84
N GLN A 78 -30.64 5.09 6.20
CA GLN A 78 -31.82 5.91 5.96
C GLN A 78 -31.67 7.31 6.57
N GLU A 79 -31.19 7.41 7.82
CA GLU A 79 -30.99 8.69 8.48
C GLU A 79 -29.99 9.60 7.75
N ASP A 80 -28.94 9.02 7.18
CA ASP A 80 -27.91 9.78 6.45
C ASP A 80 -28.45 10.33 5.12
N LEU A 81 -29.27 9.54 4.42
CA LEU A 81 -29.95 10.00 3.22
C LEU A 81 -30.97 11.09 3.54
N GLN A 82 -31.77 10.92 4.60
CA GLN A 82 -32.81 11.86 5.01
C GLN A 82 -32.26 13.20 5.49
N GLN A 83 -31.16 13.18 6.23
CA GLN A 83 -30.52 14.38 6.77
C GLN A 83 -29.43 14.94 5.85
N SER A 84 -29.28 14.38 4.64
CA SER A 84 -28.22 14.73 3.69
C SER A 84 -26.81 14.69 4.32
N ARG A 85 -26.58 13.79 5.27
CA ARG A 85 -25.28 13.62 5.94
C ARG A 85 -24.37 12.72 5.12
N LEU A 86 -23.07 12.95 5.25
CA LEU A 86 -22.09 11.98 4.77
C LEU A 86 -22.27 10.71 5.63
N PRO A 87 -22.43 9.51 5.04
CA PRO A 87 -22.51 8.29 5.82
C PRO A 87 -21.25 8.18 6.68
N ALA A 88 -21.44 7.83 7.95
CA ALA A 88 -20.31 7.41 8.78
C ALA A 88 -19.56 6.33 8.01
N PRO A 89 -18.22 6.35 7.96
CA PRO A 89 -17.45 5.35 7.23
C PRO A 89 -17.90 3.97 7.71
N ARG A 90 -18.71 3.29 6.88
CA ARG A 90 -19.02 1.88 7.06
C ARG A 90 -17.67 1.20 7.07
N GLU A 91 -17.37 0.51 8.17
CA GLU A 91 -16.14 -0.24 8.44
C GLU A 91 -15.15 -0.21 7.30
N SER A 92 -14.01 0.46 7.51
CA SER A 92 -12.82 0.54 6.66
C SER A 92 -12.53 -0.77 5.91
N TYR A 93 -13.26 -1.05 4.84
CA TYR A 93 -12.97 -2.16 3.96
C TYR A 93 -11.83 -1.64 3.08
N ALA A 94 -10.62 -2.03 3.44
CA ALA A 94 -9.47 -1.73 2.61
C ALA A 94 -9.81 -2.20 1.19
N PRO A 95 -9.64 -1.35 0.15
CA PRO A 95 -10.18 -1.62 -1.17
C PRO A 95 -9.71 -2.98 -1.70
N GLY A 96 -10.63 -3.73 -2.31
CA GLY A 96 -10.32 -4.99 -2.95
C GLY A 96 -9.35 -4.82 -4.12
N LYS A 97 -8.73 -5.92 -4.57
CA LYS A 97 -7.78 -5.96 -5.69
C LYS A 97 -8.34 -5.26 -6.94
N GLU A 98 -9.59 -5.54 -7.29
CA GLU A 98 -10.29 -4.94 -8.44
C GLU A 98 -10.47 -3.43 -8.31
N ALA A 99 -10.84 -2.92 -7.13
CA ALA A 99 -11.03 -1.50 -6.90
C ALA A 99 -9.70 -0.73 -7.04
N LEU A 100 -8.61 -1.32 -6.55
CA LEU A 100 -7.26 -0.78 -6.73
C LEU A 100 -6.84 -0.78 -8.21
N ASP A 101 -7.13 -1.84 -8.95
CA ASP A 101 -6.82 -1.93 -10.39
C ASP A 101 -7.60 -0.87 -11.20
N HIS A 102 -8.88 -0.63 -10.89
CA HIS A 102 -9.67 0.44 -11.49
C HIS A 102 -9.10 1.83 -11.16
N ALA A 103 -8.72 2.07 -9.91
CA ALA A 103 -8.10 3.33 -9.50
C ALA A 103 -6.77 3.58 -10.23
N ILE A 104 -5.91 2.57 -10.33
CA ILE A 104 -4.64 2.64 -11.07
C ILE A 104 -4.92 2.97 -12.55
N ALA A 105 -5.89 2.32 -13.17
CA ALA A 105 -6.28 2.59 -14.55
C ALA A 105 -6.79 4.03 -14.74
N GLY A 106 -7.60 4.53 -13.81
CA GLY A 106 -8.09 5.91 -13.81
C GLY A 106 -6.97 6.95 -13.71
N CYS A 107 -6.04 6.77 -12.76
CA CYS A 107 -4.87 7.64 -12.62
C CYS A 107 -4.00 7.64 -13.89
N LYS A 108 -3.75 6.46 -14.50
CA LYS A 108 -3.02 6.35 -15.77
C LYS A 108 -3.73 7.06 -16.92
N ALA A 109 -5.05 6.90 -17.03
CA ALA A 109 -5.85 7.55 -18.06
C ALA A 109 -5.82 9.08 -17.90
N TRP A 110 -5.91 9.58 -16.66
CA TRP A 110 -5.79 11.00 -16.37
C TRP A 110 -4.43 11.55 -16.79
N LEU A 111 -3.33 10.87 -16.43
CA LEU A 111 -1.96 11.27 -16.81
C LEU A 111 -1.72 11.24 -18.32
N LYS A 112 -2.45 10.40 -19.06
CA LYS A 112 -2.39 10.35 -20.53
C LYS A 112 -3.05 11.58 -21.17
N VAL A 113 -4.13 12.09 -20.58
CA VAL A 113 -4.90 13.22 -21.10
C VAL A 113 -4.26 14.56 -20.72
N TYR A 114 -3.79 14.68 -19.48
CA TYR A 114 -3.29 15.94 -18.92
C TYR A 114 -1.76 15.96 -18.90
N GLN A 115 -1.17 16.31 -20.05
CA GLN A 115 0.30 16.36 -20.25
C GLN A 115 0.90 17.78 -20.23
N GLN A 116 0.09 18.83 -20.07
CA GLN A 116 0.57 20.22 -20.16
C GLN A 116 1.40 20.66 -18.95
N ASP A 117 2.39 21.53 -19.20
CA ASP A 117 3.36 22.02 -18.20
C ASP A 117 2.71 22.80 -17.05
N ASP A 118 1.55 23.43 -17.28
CA ASP A 118 0.82 24.22 -16.28
C ASP A 118 0.21 23.35 -15.15
N MET A 119 0.13 22.03 -15.33
CA MET A 119 -0.45 21.08 -14.35
C MET A 119 0.61 20.22 -13.66
N LEU A 120 1.86 20.69 -13.61
CA LEU A 120 2.99 19.92 -13.10
C LEU A 120 2.81 19.41 -11.66
N LEU A 121 2.20 20.20 -10.76
CA LEU A 121 1.90 19.77 -9.39
C LEU A 121 0.76 18.73 -9.32
N ASP A 122 -0.28 18.88 -10.15
CA ASP A 122 -1.39 17.92 -10.17
C ASP A 122 -0.94 16.57 -10.75
N ARG A 123 -0.07 16.59 -11.76
CA ARG A 123 0.60 15.39 -12.27
C ARG A 123 1.46 14.74 -11.20
N ALA A 124 2.24 15.52 -10.45
CA ALA A 124 3.05 14.99 -9.37
C ALA A 124 2.20 14.33 -8.28
N ARG A 125 1.09 14.95 -7.89
CA ARG A 125 0.11 14.35 -6.95
C ARG A 125 -0.51 13.07 -7.50
N MET A 126 -0.82 13.03 -8.78
CA MET A 126 -1.38 11.83 -9.41
C MET A 126 -0.36 10.68 -9.46
N HIS A 127 0.91 10.97 -9.70
CA HIS A 127 1.99 9.98 -9.63
C HIS A 127 2.26 9.50 -8.20
N LEU A 128 2.22 10.39 -7.20
CA LEU A 128 2.24 9.97 -5.79
C LEU A 128 1.07 9.02 -5.49
N LYS A 129 -0.13 9.35 -5.99
CA LYS A 129 -1.31 8.50 -5.82
C LYS A 129 -1.13 7.13 -6.49
N LEU A 130 -0.53 7.08 -7.68
CA LEU A 130 -0.18 5.81 -8.33
C LEU A 130 0.78 4.99 -7.47
N ALA A 131 1.80 5.62 -6.88
CA ALA A 131 2.75 4.92 -6.01
C ALA A 131 2.05 4.29 -4.79
N GLU A 132 1.15 5.03 -4.12
CA GLU A 132 0.32 4.50 -3.02
C GLU A 132 -0.55 3.32 -3.46
N LEU A 133 -1.21 3.47 -4.62
CA LEU A 133 -2.09 2.43 -5.14
C LEU A 133 -1.33 1.16 -5.50
N TYR A 134 -0.16 1.29 -6.14
CA TYR A 134 0.72 0.14 -6.41
C TYR A 134 1.21 -0.51 -5.13
N TRP A 135 1.63 0.28 -4.14
CA TRP A 135 2.06 -0.21 -2.83
C TRP A 135 0.96 -1.02 -2.13
N GLU A 136 -0.27 -0.51 -2.12
CA GLU A 136 -1.42 -1.23 -1.56
C GLU A 136 -1.82 -2.45 -2.39
N ARG A 137 -1.75 -2.35 -3.72
CA ARG A 137 -2.07 -3.43 -4.63
C ARG A 137 -1.09 -4.59 -4.54
N ARG A 138 0.19 -4.30 -4.25
CA ARG A 138 1.25 -5.29 -4.01
C ARG A 138 0.92 -6.22 -2.85
N LYS A 139 0.40 -5.69 -1.73
CA LYS A 139 0.01 -6.48 -0.55
C LYS A 139 -1.08 -7.53 -0.84
N ARG A 140 -1.83 -7.34 -1.94
CA ARG A 140 -2.94 -8.20 -2.38
C ARG A 140 -2.61 -9.03 -3.62
N ALA A 141 -1.40 -8.90 -4.15
CA ALA A 141 -0.94 -9.75 -5.25
C ALA A 141 -0.67 -11.16 -4.71
N GLU A 142 -1.00 -12.17 -5.51
CA GLU A 142 -0.85 -13.59 -5.15
C GLU A 142 0.52 -14.11 -5.63
N GLN A 143 0.91 -13.70 -6.83
CA GLN A 143 2.13 -14.11 -7.51
C GLN A 143 3.30 -13.19 -7.15
N GLN A 144 4.50 -13.76 -7.04
CA GLN A 144 5.70 -12.99 -6.74
C GLN A 144 6.05 -12.00 -7.87
N ASP A 145 6.02 -12.46 -9.13
CA ASP A 145 6.29 -11.60 -10.30
C ASP A 145 5.34 -10.40 -10.37
N GLU A 146 4.08 -10.59 -9.96
CA GLU A 146 3.10 -9.50 -9.87
C GLU A 146 3.48 -8.50 -8.75
N ARG A 147 3.88 -8.99 -7.57
CA ARG A 147 4.35 -8.13 -6.47
C ARG A 147 5.57 -7.31 -6.90
N ASP A 148 6.50 -7.93 -7.59
CA ASP A 148 7.74 -7.32 -8.04
C ASP A 148 7.46 -6.22 -9.07
N THR A 149 6.62 -6.50 -10.06
CA THR A 149 6.20 -5.52 -11.06
C THR A 149 5.49 -4.32 -10.42
N LEU A 150 4.66 -4.56 -9.41
CA LEU A 150 3.95 -3.51 -8.68
C LEU A 150 4.92 -2.67 -7.84
N LEU A 151 5.93 -3.30 -7.22
CA LEU A 151 6.95 -2.59 -6.44
C LEU A 151 7.80 -1.68 -7.32
N GLU A 152 8.28 -2.17 -8.47
CA GLU A 152 9.01 -1.39 -9.47
C GLU A 152 8.16 -0.23 -10.00
N SER A 153 6.87 -0.47 -10.27
CA SER A 153 5.93 0.56 -10.70
C SER A 153 5.68 1.64 -9.63
N ALA A 154 5.66 1.25 -8.35
CA ALA A 154 5.52 2.16 -7.22
C ALA A 154 6.76 3.06 -7.10
N LEU A 155 7.96 2.45 -7.14
CA LEU A 155 9.24 3.15 -7.07
C LEU A 155 9.38 4.15 -8.22
N ALA A 156 9.16 3.71 -9.45
CA ALA A 156 9.23 4.57 -10.63
C ALA A 156 8.24 5.74 -10.55
N SER A 157 7.05 5.55 -9.98
CA SER A 157 6.04 6.61 -9.86
C SER A 157 6.43 7.67 -8.84
N ILE A 158 7.07 7.27 -7.73
CA ILE A 158 7.42 8.20 -6.65
C ILE A 158 8.74 8.93 -6.92
N GLU A 159 9.74 8.27 -7.52
CA GLU A 159 11.02 8.88 -7.89
C GLU A 159 10.84 10.05 -8.87
N GLN A 160 9.88 9.93 -9.79
CA GLN A 160 9.54 10.98 -10.76
C GLN A 160 9.05 12.27 -10.10
N VAL A 161 8.50 12.22 -8.88
CA VAL A 161 7.81 13.37 -8.25
C VAL A 161 8.58 13.99 -7.10
N LEU A 162 9.52 13.26 -6.49
CA LEU A 162 10.33 13.77 -5.38
C LEU A 162 11.02 15.12 -5.70
N PRO A 163 11.64 15.33 -6.89
CA PRO A 163 12.24 16.62 -7.21
C PRO A 163 11.21 17.76 -7.27
N VAL A 164 10.04 17.48 -7.85
CA VAL A 164 8.96 18.47 -8.01
C VAL A 164 8.40 18.89 -6.66
N PHE A 165 8.12 17.94 -5.77
CA PHE A 165 7.62 18.26 -4.44
C PHE A 165 8.65 18.96 -3.58
N ARG A 166 9.93 18.56 -3.67
CA ARG A 166 11.02 19.23 -2.95
C ARG A 166 11.07 20.73 -3.25
N GLU A 167 10.84 21.10 -4.50
CA GLU A 167 10.88 22.50 -4.94
C GLU A 167 9.56 23.23 -4.67
N LYS A 168 8.40 22.60 -4.94
CA LYS A 168 7.12 23.30 -5.07
C LYS A 168 6.06 22.94 -4.02
N ALA A 169 6.24 21.85 -3.26
CA ALA A 169 5.26 21.38 -2.28
C ALA A 169 5.94 20.60 -1.12
N PRO A 170 6.55 21.29 -0.15
CA PRO A 170 7.29 20.65 0.95
C PRO A 170 6.48 19.64 1.77
N ASP A 171 5.19 19.89 1.98
CA ASP A 171 4.31 18.96 2.73
C ASP A 171 4.13 17.64 1.96
N SER A 172 3.86 17.72 0.66
CA SER A 172 3.78 16.54 -0.23
C SER A 172 5.13 15.85 -0.38
N TYR A 173 6.24 16.56 -0.23
CA TYR A 173 7.58 15.97 -0.25
C TYR A 173 7.80 15.06 0.96
N GLN A 174 7.36 15.45 2.16
CA GLN A 174 7.49 14.60 3.36
C GLN A 174 6.69 13.30 3.22
N GLU A 175 5.46 13.39 2.71
CA GLU A 175 4.61 12.23 2.43
C GLU A 175 5.25 11.30 1.38
N ALA A 176 5.68 11.87 0.25
CA ALA A 176 6.34 11.13 -0.81
C ALA A 176 7.67 10.49 -0.33
N GLN A 177 8.45 11.19 0.47
CA GLN A 177 9.70 10.67 1.01
C GLN A 177 9.46 9.51 1.99
N GLY A 178 8.45 9.61 2.85
CA GLY A 178 8.07 8.52 3.75
C GLY A 178 7.67 7.25 3.00
N LEU A 179 6.83 7.37 1.98
CA LEU A 179 6.45 6.24 1.13
C LEU A 179 7.64 5.70 0.32
N HIS A 180 8.51 6.58 -0.19
CA HIS A 180 9.72 6.18 -0.93
C HIS A 180 10.62 5.30 -0.07
N THR A 181 10.92 5.69 1.18
CA THR A 181 11.76 4.90 2.09
C THR A 181 11.17 3.52 2.38
N LEU A 182 9.84 3.40 2.47
CA LEU A 182 9.18 2.09 2.65
C LEU A 182 9.33 1.21 1.41
N ILE A 183 9.15 1.78 0.22
CA ILE A 183 9.29 1.10 -1.07
C ILE A 183 10.76 0.67 -1.29
N GLU A 184 11.73 1.56 -1.07
CA GLU A 184 13.17 1.26 -1.19
C GLU A 184 13.59 0.14 -0.24
N ARG A 185 13.11 0.15 1.01
CA ARG A 185 13.40 -0.91 1.96
C ARG A 185 12.89 -2.26 1.46
N GLU A 186 11.72 -2.29 0.85
CA GLU A 186 11.17 -3.52 0.27
C GLU A 186 11.93 -3.98 -0.97
N GLN A 187 12.29 -3.03 -1.84
CA GLN A 187 13.08 -3.29 -3.03
C GLN A 187 14.45 -3.87 -2.65
N TYR A 188 15.08 -3.31 -1.63
CA TYR A 188 16.34 -3.83 -1.09
C TYR A 188 16.18 -5.25 -0.52
N ARG A 189 15.07 -5.57 0.15
CA ARG A 189 14.79 -6.94 0.62
C ARG A 189 14.71 -7.93 -0.56
N LYS A 190 14.02 -7.55 -1.64
CA LYS A 190 13.95 -8.36 -2.86
C LYS A 190 15.34 -8.60 -3.45
N GLU A 191 16.14 -7.55 -3.59
CA GLU A 191 17.51 -7.65 -4.13
C GLU A 191 18.41 -8.55 -3.29
N LEU A 192 18.26 -8.52 -1.96
CA LEU A 192 18.93 -9.46 -1.06
C LEU A 192 18.48 -10.90 -1.32
N ASP A 193 17.17 -11.14 -1.45
CA ASP A 193 16.60 -12.47 -1.69
C ASP A 193 17.07 -13.04 -3.05
N ASP A 194 17.13 -12.21 -4.09
CA ASP A 194 17.67 -12.55 -5.41
C ASP A 194 19.17 -12.88 -5.35
N ALA A 195 19.96 -12.06 -4.64
CA ALA A 195 21.38 -12.30 -4.46
C ALA A 195 21.66 -13.58 -3.67
N ILE A 196 20.82 -13.90 -2.67
CA ILE A 196 20.88 -15.17 -1.93
C ILE A 196 20.58 -16.34 -2.86
N ALA A 197 19.54 -16.24 -3.69
CA ALA A 197 19.20 -17.27 -4.67
C ALA A 197 20.35 -17.49 -5.67
N GLY A 198 20.95 -16.42 -6.18
CA GLY A 198 22.11 -16.48 -7.07
C GLY A 198 23.33 -17.16 -6.43
N CYS A 199 23.65 -16.82 -5.17
CA CYS A 199 24.75 -17.48 -4.47
C CYS A 199 24.47 -18.97 -4.22
N LYS A 200 23.22 -19.34 -3.89
CA LYS A 200 22.81 -20.76 -3.75
C LYS A 200 22.93 -21.52 -5.07
N ALA A 201 22.50 -20.93 -6.17
CA ALA A 201 22.65 -21.51 -7.51
C ALA A 201 24.13 -21.69 -7.89
N LEU A 202 24.98 -20.72 -7.54
CA LEU A 202 26.43 -20.86 -7.72
C LEU A 202 27.00 -22.02 -6.90
N LEU A 203 26.58 -22.16 -5.64
CA LEU A 203 27.01 -23.28 -4.78
C LEU A 203 26.48 -24.64 -5.22
N SER A 204 25.37 -24.71 -5.96
CA SER A 204 24.87 -26.00 -6.46
C SER A 204 25.68 -26.53 -7.64
N ILE A 205 26.47 -25.67 -8.30
CA ILE A 205 27.37 -26.06 -9.40
C ILE A 205 28.85 -25.95 -9.04
N SER A 206 29.18 -25.28 -7.95
CA SER A 206 30.56 -25.08 -7.47
C SER A 206 30.90 -26.07 -6.38
N HIS A 207 31.92 -26.88 -6.60
CA HIS A 207 32.35 -27.90 -5.64
C HIS A 207 33.54 -27.40 -4.82
N GLN A 208 33.51 -27.63 -3.51
CA GLN A 208 34.57 -27.22 -2.59
C GLN A 208 35.95 -27.76 -2.99
N GLU A 209 36.01 -28.99 -3.51
CA GLU A 209 37.27 -29.67 -3.88
C GLU A 209 37.97 -29.02 -5.08
N GLU A 210 37.19 -28.52 -6.04
CA GLU A 210 37.72 -27.95 -7.28
C GLU A 210 38.22 -26.53 -7.08
N ARG A 211 37.47 -25.71 -6.32
CA ARG A 211 37.73 -24.27 -6.13
C ARG A 211 37.46 -23.86 -4.67
N PRO A 212 38.26 -24.34 -3.70
CA PRO A 212 37.96 -24.18 -2.28
C PRO A 212 37.84 -22.72 -1.83
N LEU A 213 38.70 -21.83 -2.35
CA LEU A 213 38.65 -20.41 -2.00
C LEU A 213 37.43 -19.68 -2.58
N ASP A 214 37.01 -20.01 -3.81
CA ASP A 214 35.84 -19.39 -4.43
C ASP A 214 34.55 -19.90 -3.79
N TRP A 215 34.50 -21.19 -3.43
CA TRP A 215 33.44 -21.77 -2.61
C TRP A 215 33.33 -21.07 -1.24
N ALA A 216 34.46 -20.88 -0.53
CA ALA A 216 34.50 -20.17 0.75
C ALA A 216 34.06 -18.71 0.63
N ARG A 217 34.48 -18.00 -0.43
CA ARG A 217 34.04 -16.62 -0.72
C ARG A 217 32.53 -16.54 -0.97
N THR A 218 31.96 -17.53 -1.65
CA THR A 218 30.51 -17.59 -1.91
C THR A 218 29.73 -17.79 -0.61
N HIS A 219 30.21 -18.66 0.29
CA HIS A 219 29.65 -18.81 1.63
C HIS A 219 29.78 -17.55 2.49
N ALA A 220 30.94 -16.87 2.45
CA ALA A 220 31.11 -15.60 3.15
C ALA A 220 30.17 -14.50 2.60
N ARG A 221 29.89 -14.51 1.29
CA ARG A 221 28.91 -13.61 0.68
C ARG A 221 27.49 -13.94 1.13
N LEU A 222 27.10 -15.22 1.15
CA LEU A 222 25.80 -15.64 1.68
C LEU A 222 25.61 -15.21 3.14
N ALA A 223 26.65 -15.35 3.96
CA ALA A 223 26.59 -14.89 5.35
C ALA A 223 26.27 -13.40 5.47
N GLN A 224 26.96 -12.56 4.69
CA GLN A 224 26.69 -11.13 4.66
C GLN A 224 25.24 -10.85 4.22
N LEU A 225 24.79 -11.48 3.14
CA LEU A 225 23.42 -11.30 2.63
C LEU A 225 22.37 -11.72 3.65
N TYR A 226 22.59 -12.82 4.38
CA TYR A 226 21.67 -13.26 5.44
C TYR A 226 21.65 -12.32 6.64
N ARG A 227 22.81 -11.76 7.04
CA ARG A 227 22.89 -10.74 8.08
C ARG A 227 22.10 -9.48 7.67
N ASP A 228 22.28 -9.03 6.43
CA ASP A 228 21.56 -7.87 5.91
C ASP A 228 20.06 -8.17 5.76
N ARG A 229 19.68 -9.39 5.37
CA ARG A 229 18.27 -9.80 5.35
C ARG A 229 17.65 -9.83 6.75
N ALA A 230 18.43 -10.16 7.78
CA ALA A 230 17.99 -10.10 9.17
C ALA A 230 17.77 -8.66 9.65
N SER A 231 18.67 -7.71 9.35
CA SER A 231 18.50 -6.31 9.76
C SER A 231 17.28 -5.65 9.09
N HIS A 232 16.95 -6.07 7.86
CA HIS A 232 15.81 -5.54 7.12
C HIS A 232 14.51 -6.35 7.27
N ALA A 233 14.49 -7.41 8.08
CA ALA A 233 13.32 -8.27 8.27
C ALA A 233 12.03 -7.47 8.59
N GLU A 234 10.91 -7.92 8.02
CA GLU A 234 9.60 -7.28 8.23
C GLU A 234 9.08 -7.59 9.63
N GLN A 235 9.14 -8.88 9.98
CA GLN A 235 8.79 -9.40 11.29
C GLN A 235 10.08 -9.66 12.06
N ALA A 236 10.11 -9.28 13.33
CA ALA A 236 11.32 -9.45 14.14
C ALA A 236 11.58 -10.94 14.47
N GLU A 237 10.55 -11.79 14.39
CA GLU A 237 10.57 -13.23 14.59
C GLU A 237 11.33 -13.97 13.47
N GLU A 238 11.45 -13.37 12.28
CA GLU A 238 12.25 -13.91 11.19
C GLU A 238 13.76 -13.74 11.42
N ARG A 239 14.15 -12.71 12.21
CA ARG A 239 15.55 -12.30 12.36
C ARG A 239 16.44 -13.45 12.87
N PRO A 240 16.08 -14.19 13.92
CA PRO A 240 16.92 -15.28 14.41
C PRO A 240 17.19 -16.35 13.35
N GLY A 241 16.21 -16.66 12.51
CA GLY A 241 16.36 -17.66 11.43
C GLY A 241 17.32 -17.21 10.33
N TRP A 242 17.32 -15.92 9.98
CA TRP A 242 18.30 -15.36 9.06
C TRP A 242 19.71 -15.32 9.66
N LEU A 243 19.84 -14.92 10.93
CA LEU A 243 21.12 -14.91 11.64
C LEU A 243 21.71 -16.32 11.78
N GLU A 244 20.88 -17.34 12.00
CA GLU A 244 21.33 -18.73 12.02
C GLU A 244 21.90 -19.19 10.68
N LYS A 245 21.21 -18.90 9.57
CA LYS A 245 21.73 -19.18 8.21
C LYS A 245 23.02 -18.42 7.92
N ALA A 246 23.16 -17.20 8.43
CA ALA A 246 24.40 -16.43 8.32
C ALA A 246 25.54 -17.15 9.05
N LEU A 247 25.35 -17.57 10.31
CA LEU A 247 26.36 -18.31 11.07
C LEU A 247 26.78 -19.60 10.39
N GLN A 248 25.82 -20.40 9.91
CA GLN A 248 26.11 -21.64 9.18
C GLN A 248 26.97 -21.37 7.95
N SER A 249 26.69 -20.30 7.21
CA SER A 249 27.46 -19.93 6.01
C SER A 249 28.88 -19.47 6.38
N ILE A 250 29.07 -18.71 7.47
CA ILE A 250 30.41 -18.31 7.93
C ILE A 250 31.22 -19.53 8.40
N ASP A 251 30.59 -20.45 9.12
CA ASP A 251 31.23 -21.65 9.65
C ASP A 251 31.71 -22.59 8.53
N GLN A 252 31.04 -22.58 7.37
CA GLN A 252 31.49 -23.27 6.17
C GLN A 252 32.74 -22.61 5.53
N ALA A 253 32.82 -21.28 5.51
CA ALA A 253 33.93 -20.56 4.88
C ALA A 253 35.22 -20.52 5.74
N LEU A 254 35.08 -20.44 7.06
CA LEU A 254 36.18 -20.19 8.00
C LEU A 254 37.35 -21.19 7.92
N PRO A 255 37.14 -22.52 7.87
CA PRO A 255 38.22 -23.49 7.79
C PRO A 255 39.11 -23.29 6.57
N LEU A 256 38.51 -22.92 5.43
CA LEU A 256 39.20 -22.75 4.16
C LEU A 256 40.03 -21.46 4.13
N PHE A 257 39.53 -20.38 4.72
CA PHE A 257 40.29 -19.12 4.83
C PHE A 257 41.47 -19.22 5.80
N ARG A 258 41.34 -19.96 6.90
CA ARG A 258 42.39 -20.05 7.94
C ARG A 258 43.77 -20.42 7.37
N GLY A 259 43.81 -21.33 6.40
CA GLY A 259 45.06 -21.80 5.80
C GLY A 259 45.55 -21.02 4.58
N HIS A 260 44.66 -20.27 3.90
CA HIS A 260 44.90 -19.83 2.52
C HIS A 260 44.58 -18.35 2.26
N ALA A 261 43.82 -17.69 3.13
CA ALA A 261 43.40 -16.30 2.97
C ALA A 261 43.28 -15.57 4.32
N PRO A 262 44.41 -15.15 4.93
CA PRO A 262 44.43 -14.55 6.27
C PRO A 262 43.53 -13.30 6.42
N VAL A 263 43.47 -12.45 5.40
CA VAL A 263 42.59 -11.26 5.39
C VAL A 263 41.11 -11.66 5.35
N SER A 264 40.75 -12.64 4.52
CA SER A 264 39.36 -13.14 4.48
C SER A 264 38.99 -13.87 5.77
N TYR A 265 39.95 -14.54 6.42
CA TYR A 265 39.73 -15.19 7.71
C TYR A 265 39.40 -14.17 8.81
N THR A 266 40.15 -13.08 8.91
CA THR A 266 39.86 -12.05 9.92
C THR A 266 38.52 -11.35 9.68
N GLN A 267 38.19 -11.05 8.42
CA GLN A 267 36.88 -10.50 8.05
C GLN A 267 35.74 -11.45 8.38
N ALA A 268 35.87 -12.75 8.06
CA ALA A 268 34.86 -13.75 8.36
C ALA A 268 34.70 -13.96 9.89
N GLN A 269 35.80 -13.97 10.65
CA GLN A 269 35.74 -14.03 12.12
C GLN A 269 35.04 -12.80 12.72
N HIS A 270 35.35 -11.60 12.21
CA HIS A 270 34.69 -10.37 12.65
C HIS A 270 33.17 -10.42 12.39
N MET A 271 32.79 -10.77 11.15
CA MET A 271 31.38 -10.94 10.77
C MET A 271 30.68 -11.98 11.66
N ARG A 272 31.36 -13.10 11.97
CA ARG A 272 30.81 -14.11 12.88
C ARG A 272 30.50 -13.54 14.25
N GLY A 273 31.41 -12.73 14.79
CA GLY A 273 31.23 -12.04 16.07
C GLY A 273 30.01 -11.11 16.06
N GLU A 274 29.87 -10.30 15.00
CA GLU A 274 28.71 -9.41 14.82
C GLU A 274 27.39 -10.19 14.76
N VAL A 275 27.34 -11.29 14.01
CA VAL A 275 26.12 -12.09 13.85
C VAL A 275 25.75 -12.79 15.17
N ILE A 276 26.73 -13.27 15.94
CA ILE A 276 26.48 -13.83 17.28
C ILE A 276 25.91 -12.76 18.21
N ALA A 277 26.53 -11.58 18.25
CA ALA A 277 26.05 -10.48 19.08
C ALA A 277 24.60 -10.08 18.73
N ALA A 278 24.29 -9.92 17.44
CA ALA A 278 22.94 -9.63 16.96
C ALA A 278 21.94 -10.73 17.34
N ARG A 279 22.35 -12.01 17.29
CA ARG A 279 21.48 -13.14 17.68
C ARG A 279 21.21 -13.14 19.18
N GLU A 280 22.23 -12.90 20.00
CA GLU A 280 22.03 -12.79 21.45
C GLU A 280 21.11 -11.63 21.81
N GLU A 281 21.22 -10.50 21.13
CA GLU A 281 20.33 -9.36 21.32
C GLU A 281 18.87 -9.73 21.01
N THR A 282 18.62 -10.43 19.89
CA THR A 282 17.27 -10.91 19.56
C THR A 282 16.70 -11.89 20.59
N LEU A 283 17.54 -12.66 21.28
CA LEU A 283 17.12 -13.60 22.33
C LEU A 283 16.92 -12.93 23.69
N ARG A 284 17.59 -11.80 23.96
CA ARG A 284 17.47 -11.03 25.21
C ARG A 284 16.27 -10.08 25.22
N SER A 285 15.77 -9.69 24.04
CA SER A 285 14.51 -8.95 23.88
C SER A 285 13.47 -9.80 23.16
N PRO A 286 12.99 -10.92 23.76
CA PRO A 286 11.85 -11.64 23.22
C PRO A 286 10.61 -10.81 23.53
N PHE A 287 10.16 -10.02 22.55
CA PHE A 287 8.84 -9.39 22.42
C PHE A 287 8.07 -9.04 23.70
#